data_AF-A0A354BNB4-F1
#
_entry.id   AF-A0A354BNB4-F1
#
_cell.length_a   1.000
_cell.length_b   1.000
_cell.length_c   1.000
_cell.angle_alpha   90.00
_cell.angle_beta   90.00
_cell.angle_gamma   90.00
#
_symmetry.space_group_name_H-M   'P 1'
#
loop_
_entity.id
_entity.type
_entity.pdbx_description
1 polymer ?
#
loop_
_entity_poly.entity_id
_entity_poly.type
_entity_poly.pdbx_seq_one_letter_code
_entity_poly.pdbx_strand_id
1 'polypeptide(L)'
;MFRCVYGLNVGRTDEGQRMNVSPLTPAPALQGEPSPGRGHTSAPTLMEGFFTRRQIRSLTDGVTRFIIKTGGVSIILCILGMCVFLVKEVIPLFLPTQANLKEPITLSQLKNPAVSTLIGIDEHQELAYVLRDDSLEFVFIGENAAAISKVPSRGLLPDGTVTALARGLGKGHNLALGTGDGRIVPVAIEFTQDFHDQERSIAPSVKMGTPIAAAPTPQPITKLAYQSTDSEMRVAALLQDQHLWLTTSRSVSRPDGTTAASTTQVDLTSNIPGQITALTLASRGELLAVGTADGKVYHFDL
;
A
#
# COMPACT_ATOMS: atom_id res chain seq x y z
N MET A 1 -19.57 23.13 7.67
CA MET A 1 -18.81 24.22 8.31
C MET A 1 -17.81 23.58 9.25
N PHE A 2 -16.58 23.31 8.79
CA PHE A 2 -15.55 22.62 9.57
C PHE A 2 -14.72 23.65 10.34
N ARG A 3 -14.64 23.51 11.67
CA ARG A 3 -13.74 24.31 12.51
C ARG A 3 -12.70 23.37 13.13
N CYS A 4 -11.48 23.52 12.64
CA CYS A 4 -10.25 23.00 13.22
C CYS A 4 -9.90 23.86 14.44
N VAL A 5 -9.57 23.24 15.58
CA VAL A 5 -9.06 23.93 16.77
C VAL A 5 -7.73 23.32 17.14
N TYR A 6 -6.67 24.13 16.99
CA TYR A 6 -5.33 23.91 17.50
C TYR A 6 -5.20 24.52 18.90
N GLY A 7 -4.41 23.87 19.76
CA GLY A 7 -3.65 24.53 20.81
C GLY A 7 -3.72 23.84 22.17
N LEU A 8 -2.58 23.35 22.66
CA LEU A 8 -1.99 23.95 23.86
C LEU A 8 -0.48 23.68 23.97
N ASN A 9 0.16 24.63 24.64
CA ASN A 9 1.57 24.93 24.76
C ASN A 9 1.99 24.62 26.22
N VAL A 10 3.18 24.05 26.44
CA VAL A 10 3.82 24.00 27.78
C VAL A 10 5.31 24.22 27.59
N GLY A 11 5.88 25.08 28.45
CA GLY A 11 7.15 25.75 28.24
C GLY A 11 8.36 25.15 28.96
N ARG A 12 9.52 25.64 28.48
CA ARG A 12 10.74 26.08 29.18
C ARG A 12 11.41 25.15 30.22
N THR A 13 12.68 24.82 29.96
CA THR A 13 13.83 25.19 30.83
C THR A 13 15.16 25.14 30.07
N ASP A 14 16.02 26.12 30.38
CA ASP A 14 17.42 26.33 29.97
C ASP A 14 18.39 25.29 30.57
N GLU A 15 19.42 24.94 29.81
CA GLU A 15 20.83 24.67 30.19
C GLU A 15 21.57 24.35 28.86
N GLY A 16 22.75 24.87 28.48
CA GLY A 16 23.83 25.45 29.25
C GLY A 16 25.15 24.73 28.95
N GLN A 17 25.63 24.66 27.69
CA GLN A 17 26.99 24.17 27.42
C GLN A 17 27.63 24.87 26.21
N ARG A 18 28.57 25.79 26.49
CA ARG A 18 29.41 26.48 25.50
C ARG A 18 30.59 25.57 25.12
N MET A 19 30.83 25.39 23.81
CA MET A 19 32.15 24.97 23.31
C MET A 19 32.84 26.14 22.61
N ASN A 20 34.07 26.34 23.06
CA ASN A 20 34.99 27.43 22.80
C ASN A 20 35.73 27.18 21.48
N VAL A 21 35.68 28.13 20.54
CA VAL A 21 36.51 28.11 19.32
C VAL A 21 37.28 29.42 19.26
N SER A 22 38.60 29.32 19.31
CA SER A 22 39.53 30.45 19.33
C SER A 22 39.57 31.19 17.98
N PRO A 23 39.64 32.54 17.96
CA PRO A 23 39.84 33.31 16.74
C PRO A 23 41.32 33.39 16.37
N LEU A 24 41.62 33.23 15.08
CA LEU A 24 42.95 33.46 14.50
C LEU A 24 43.19 34.97 14.32
N THR A 25 44.19 35.47 15.05
CA THR A 25 44.74 36.83 14.93
C THR A 25 45.61 36.97 13.68
N PRO A 26 45.53 38.08 12.91
CA PRO A 26 46.53 38.39 11.89
C PRO A 26 47.74 39.10 12.52
N ALA A 27 48.95 38.66 12.16
CA ALA A 27 50.22 39.29 12.56
C ALA A 27 50.60 40.45 11.61
N PRO A 28 51.17 41.56 12.09
CA PRO A 28 51.59 42.66 11.23
C PRO A 28 53.09 42.63 10.85
N ALA A 29 53.32 43.07 9.60
CA ALA A 29 54.40 43.87 9.05
C ALA A 29 55.88 43.61 9.41
N LEU A 30 56.70 43.41 8.37
CA LEU A 30 58.02 44.06 8.28
C LEU A 30 58.26 44.57 6.84
N GLN A 31 58.90 45.74 6.78
CA GLN A 31 59.09 46.61 5.63
C GLN A 31 60.59 46.98 5.55
N GLY A 32 61.13 47.13 4.33
CA GLY A 32 62.50 47.62 4.03
C GLY A 32 63.24 46.65 3.08
N GLU A 33 63.87 47.03 1.96
CA GLU A 33 64.42 48.30 1.47
C GLU A 33 64.47 48.32 -0.09
N PRO A 34 64.87 49.44 -0.76
CA PRO A 34 64.68 49.66 -2.19
C PRO A 34 65.93 49.51 -3.10
N SER A 35 65.66 49.42 -4.41
CA SER A 35 66.49 49.87 -5.57
C SER A 35 67.41 48.83 -6.27
N PRO A 36 67.95 49.10 -7.48
CA PRO A 36 67.28 49.06 -8.78
C PRO A 36 67.97 48.11 -9.78
N GLY A 37 67.23 47.52 -10.72
CA GLY A 37 67.79 46.57 -11.70
C GLY A 37 67.09 46.61 -13.05
N ARG A 38 67.66 47.37 -13.96
CA ARG A 38 67.28 47.54 -15.37
C ARG A 38 67.36 46.20 -16.11
N GLY A 39 66.28 45.79 -16.75
CA GLY A 39 66.26 44.64 -17.65
C GLY A 39 65.13 44.80 -18.66
N HIS A 40 65.45 45.42 -19.80
CA HIS A 40 64.60 45.40 -20.98
C HIS A 40 64.54 43.95 -21.49
N THR A 41 63.40 43.29 -21.33
CA THR A 41 63.04 42.13 -22.15
C THR A 41 61.84 42.51 -23.00
N SER A 42 62.18 42.75 -24.26
CA SER A 42 61.28 42.93 -25.39
C SER A 42 60.16 41.89 -25.35
N ALA A 43 58.93 42.35 -25.15
CA ALA A 43 57.76 41.53 -25.40
C ALA A 43 57.72 41.21 -26.91
N PRO A 44 57.54 39.95 -27.32
CA PRO A 44 57.31 39.64 -28.72
C PRO A 44 55.90 40.13 -29.08
N THR A 45 55.83 41.26 -29.76
CA THR A 45 54.79 41.49 -30.75
C THR A 45 54.95 40.41 -31.82
N LEU A 46 54.00 39.48 -31.92
CA LEU A 46 53.51 38.91 -33.18
C LEU A 46 52.45 37.83 -32.89
N MET A 47 51.18 38.25 -32.93
CA MET A 47 50.23 37.77 -33.94
C MET A 47 48.95 38.60 -33.83
N GLU A 48 48.89 39.65 -34.66
CA GLU A 48 47.63 40.27 -35.05
C GLU A 48 46.78 39.24 -35.80
N GLY A 49 45.81 38.66 -35.08
CA GLY A 49 44.55 38.24 -35.68
C GLY A 49 43.57 39.40 -35.59
N PHE A 50 43.33 40.07 -36.71
CA PHE A 50 42.44 41.23 -36.83
C PHE A 50 40.98 40.88 -36.52
N PHE A 51 40.60 40.95 -35.24
CA PHE A 51 39.27 41.40 -34.84
C PHE A 51 39.40 42.22 -33.57
N THR A 52 38.95 43.47 -33.63
CA THR A 52 39.11 44.45 -32.55
C THR A 52 38.53 43.90 -31.24
N ARG A 53 39.22 44.03 -30.11
CA ARG A 53 38.75 43.59 -28.77
C ARG A 53 37.32 44.08 -28.42
N ARG A 54 36.88 45.17 -29.06
CA ARG A 54 35.51 45.73 -29.02
C ARG A 54 34.50 44.99 -29.89
N GLN A 55 34.90 44.51 -31.08
CA GLN A 55 34.05 43.72 -31.97
C GLN A 55 33.80 42.31 -31.41
N ILE A 56 34.82 41.66 -30.83
CA ILE A 56 34.66 40.36 -30.14
C ILE A 56 33.71 40.52 -28.94
N ARG A 57 33.80 41.63 -28.18
CA ARG A 57 32.88 41.95 -27.07
C ARG A 57 31.44 42.19 -27.54
N SER A 58 31.26 42.88 -28.67
CA SER A 58 29.93 43.11 -29.26
C SER A 58 29.28 41.84 -29.81
N LEU A 59 30.08 40.93 -30.37
CA LEU A 59 29.61 39.64 -30.87
C LEU A 59 29.26 38.69 -29.72
N THR A 60 30.10 38.63 -28.68
CA THR A 60 29.82 37.83 -27.47
C THR A 60 28.59 38.34 -26.74
N ASP A 61 28.40 39.66 -26.60
CA ASP A 61 27.21 40.24 -25.97
C ASP A 61 25.92 39.88 -26.75
N GLY A 62 25.96 39.91 -28.09
CA GLY A 62 24.83 39.47 -28.93
C GLY A 62 24.51 37.98 -28.78
N VAL A 63 25.53 37.12 -28.74
CA VAL A 63 25.37 35.66 -28.54
C VAL A 63 24.82 35.36 -27.16
N THR A 64 25.34 36.00 -26.11
CA THR A 64 24.84 35.83 -24.73
C THR A 64 23.37 36.26 -24.63
N ARG A 65 23.00 37.39 -25.24
CA ARG A 65 21.62 37.86 -25.26
C ARG A 65 20.68 36.89 -26.00
N PHE A 66 21.15 36.30 -27.10
CA PHE A 66 20.40 35.29 -27.83
C PHE A 66 20.20 34.02 -26.99
N ILE A 67 21.25 33.50 -26.36
CA ILE A 67 21.19 32.29 -25.51
C ILE A 67 20.24 32.48 -24.33
N ILE A 68 20.28 33.63 -23.64
CA ILE A 68 19.39 33.91 -22.51
C ILE A 68 17.93 33.95 -22.99
N LYS A 69 17.66 34.59 -24.14
CA LYS A 69 16.31 34.69 -24.69
C LYS A 69 15.78 33.33 -25.15
N THR A 70 16.57 32.55 -25.89
CA THR A 70 16.16 31.23 -26.37
C THR A 70 16.04 30.23 -25.22
N GLY A 71 16.95 30.28 -24.24
CA GLY A 71 16.89 29.47 -23.02
C GLY A 71 15.64 29.77 -22.19
N GLY A 72 15.31 31.05 -21.98
CA GLY A 72 14.08 31.44 -21.29
C GLY A 72 12.82 30.96 -22.01
N VAL A 73 12.74 31.14 -23.34
CA VAL A 73 11.62 30.63 -24.14
C VAL A 73 11.54 29.10 -24.08
N SER A 74 12.68 28.41 -24.15
CA SER A 74 12.75 26.95 -24.05
C SER A 74 12.24 26.44 -22.70
N ILE A 75 12.63 27.08 -21.59
CA ILE A 75 12.14 26.74 -20.25
C ILE A 75 10.64 26.97 -20.15
N ILE A 76 10.13 28.09 -20.66
CA ILE A 76 8.69 28.38 -20.65
C ILE A 76 7.93 27.31 -21.45
N LEU A 77 8.41 26.94 -22.63
CA LEU A 77 7.81 25.87 -23.44
C LEU A 77 7.88 24.50 -22.74
N CYS A 78 8.97 24.21 -22.04
CA CYS A 78 9.11 22.98 -21.25
C CYS A 78 8.09 22.93 -20.10
N ILE A 79 7.94 24.02 -19.33
CA ILE A 79 6.96 24.11 -18.24
C ILE A 79 5.53 24.02 -18.79
N LEU A 80 5.22 24.72 -19.88
CA LEU A 80 3.90 24.62 -20.53
C LEU A 80 3.63 23.21 -21.04
N GLY A 81 4.61 22.56 -21.65
CA GLY A 81 4.51 21.17 -22.10
C GLY A 81 4.23 20.21 -20.95
N MET A 82 4.94 20.36 -19.83
CA MET A 82 4.68 19.58 -18.61
C MET A 82 3.28 19.86 -18.05
N CYS A 83 2.82 21.11 -18.05
CA CYS A 83 1.48 21.48 -17.59
C CYS A 83 0.39 20.82 -18.46
N VAL A 84 0.51 20.88 -19.79
CA VAL A 84 -0.42 20.22 -20.71
C VAL A 84 -0.43 18.70 -20.50
N PHE A 85 0.74 18.09 -20.31
CA PHE A 85 0.84 16.68 -19.98
C PHE A 85 0.10 16.33 -18.68
N LEU A 86 0.33 17.10 -17.60
CA LEU A 86 -0.36 16.90 -16.32
C LEU A 86 -1.87 17.04 -16.47
N VAL A 87 -2.34 18.07 -17.19
CA VAL A 87 -3.78 18.26 -17.45
C VAL A 87 -4.35 17.07 -18.23
N LYS A 88 -3.64 16.56 -19.24
CA LYS A 88 -4.07 15.39 -20.03
C LYS A 88 -4.24 14.14 -19.16
N GLU A 89 -3.35 13.92 -18.19
CA GLU A 89 -3.42 12.76 -17.29
C GLU A 89 -4.50 12.92 -16.20
N VAL A 90 -4.82 14.15 -15.81
CA VAL A 90 -5.82 14.43 -14.75
C VAL A 90 -7.26 14.49 -15.28
N ILE A 91 -7.49 14.97 -16.51
CA ILE A 91 -8.84 15.01 -17.12
C ILE A 91 -9.59 13.66 -17.04
N PRO A 92 -8.96 12.50 -17.34
CA PRO A 92 -9.57 11.18 -17.18
C PRO A 92 -10.18 10.90 -15.81
N LEU A 93 -9.65 11.50 -14.73
CA LEU A 93 -10.15 11.28 -13.37
C LEU A 93 -11.50 11.96 -13.09
N PHE A 94 -11.86 12.97 -13.89
CA PHE A 94 -13.14 13.68 -13.79
C PHE A 94 -14.21 13.10 -14.73
N LEU A 95 -13.83 12.21 -15.63
CA LEU A 95 -14.76 11.52 -16.51
C LEU A 95 -15.44 10.36 -15.75
N PRO A 96 -16.71 10.06 -16.05
CA PRO A 96 -17.39 8.93 -15.42
C PRO A 96 -16.70 7.62 -15.80
N THR A 97 -16.56 6.72 -14.81
CA THR A 97 -16.00 5.38 -15.02
C THR A 97 -16.92 4.58 -15.94
N GLN A 98 -16.39 4.10 -17.07
CA GLN A 98 -17.11 3.22 -17.98
C GLN A 98 -16.59 1.79 -17.80
N ALA A 99 -17.51 0.83 -17.71
CA ALA A 99 -17.20 -0.59 -17.69
C ALA A 99 -17.89 -1.25 -18.89
N ASN A 100 -17.11 -1.87 -19.77
CA ASN A 100 -17.64 -2.68 -20.86
C ASN A 100 -17.59 -4.14 -20.44
N LEU A 101 -18.73 -4.82 -20.54
CA LEU A 101 -18.81 -6.25 -20.28
C LEU A 101 -18.06 -6.99 -21.39
N LYS A 102 -16.99 -7.68 -21.02
CA LYS A 102 -16.33 -8.66 -21.89
C LYS A 102 -17.00 -10.03 -21.76
N GLU A 103 -16.58 -10.97 -22.59
CA GLU A 103 -17.08 -12.35 -22.56
C GLU A 103 -16.99 -12.96 -21.15
N PRO A 104 -18.03 -13.70 -20.69
CA PRO A 104 -18.02 -14.32 -19.38
C PRO A 104 -16.98 -15.45 -19.34
N ILE A 105 -16.17 -15.45 -18.27
CA ILE A 105 -15.23 -16.54 -18.02
C ILE A 105 -15.99 -17.71 -17.42
N THR A 106 -15.89 -18.89 -18.06
CA THR A 106 -16.54 -20.11 -17.55
C THR A 106 -15.69 -20.71 -16.43
N LEU A 107 -16.33 -20.90 -15.27
CA LEU A 107 -15.71 -21.53 -14.10
C LEU A 107 -16.04 -23.02 -14.06
N SER A 108 -15.23 -23.78 -13.33
CA SER A 108 -15.45 -25.21 -13.11
C SER A 108 -16.81 -25.46 -12.45
N GLN A 109 -17.57 -26.42 -12.99
CA GLN A 109 -18.86 -26.81 -12.42
C GLN A 109 -18.68 -27.38 -11.02
N LEU A 110 -19.48 -26.89 -10.06
CA LEU A 110 -19.58 -27.49 -8.74
C LEU A 110 -20.66 -28.57 -8.76
N LYS A 111 -20.46 -29.60 -7.92
CA LYS A 111 -21.44 -30.68 -7.74
C LYS A 111 -22.75 -30.18 -7.13
N ASN A 112 -22.67 -29.16 -6.27
CA ASN A 112 -23.79 -28.52 -5.60
C ASN A 112 -23.69 -26.99 -5.77
N PRO A 113 -24.81 -26.25 -5.73
CA PRO A 113 -24.75 -24.79 -5.70
C PRO A 113 -23.99 -24.32 -4.45
N ALA A 114 -23.07 -23.38 -4.63
CA ALA A 114 -22.28 -22.84 -3.53
C ALA A 114 -23.15 -22.00 -2.59
N VAL A 115 -22.93 -22.15 -1.29
CA VAL A 115 -23.65 -21.36 -0.26
C VAL A 115 -22.96 -20.00 -0.08
N SER A 116 -21.63 -19.99 -0.12
CA SER A 116 -20.83 -18.78 0.02
C SER A 116 -19.85 -18.64 -1.14
N THR A 117 -19.63 -17.42 -1.61
CA THR A 117 -18.72 -17.13 -2.71
C THR A 117 -17.94 -15.85 -2.45
N LEU A 118 -16.63 -15.90 -2.71
CA LEU A 118 -15.70 -14.78 -2.59
C LEU A 118 -14.78 -14.73 -3.80
N ILE A 119 -14.61 -13.55 -4.39
CA ILE A 119 -13.80 -13.35 -5.59
C ILE A 119 -12.72 -12.33 -5.30
N GLY A 120 -11.49 -12.60 -5.74
CA GLY A 120 -10.36 -11.67 -5.67
C GLY A 120 -9.55 -11.63 -6.93
N ILE A 121 -8.70 -10.60 -6.99
CA ILE A 121 -7.77 -10.37 -8.07
C ILE A 121 -6.42 -10.06 -7.42
N ASP A 122 -5.36 -10.58 -8.03
CA ASP A 122 -3.97 -10.31 -7.70
C ASP A 122 -3.61 -8.83 -7.92
N GLU A 123 -2.55 -8.37 -7.26
CA GLU A 123 -2.03 -7.01 -7.36
C GLU A 123 -1.67 -6.57 -8.77
N HIS A 124 -1.26 -7.50 -9.65
CA HIS A 124 -0.94 -7.19 -11.04
C HIS A 124 -2.15 -7.27 -11.99
N GLN A 125 -3.34 -7.61 -11.50
CA GLN A 125 -4.55 -7.82 -12.30
C GLN A 125 -4.43 -8.92 -13.38
N GLU A 126 -3.45 -9.82 -13.24
CA GLU A 126 -3.17 -10.91 -14.19
C GLU A 126 -3.86 -12.22 -13.78
N LEU A 127 -4.24 -12.36 -12.50
CA LEU A 127 -4.83 -13.57 -11.94
C LEU A 127 -5.99 -13.22 -11.01
N ALA A 128 -7.15 -13.81 -11.26
CA ALA A 128 -8.27 -13.84 -10.33
C ALA A 128 -8.31 -15.17 -9.58
N TYR A 129 -8.89 -15.15 -8.40
CA TYR A 129 -9.25 -16.35 -7.67
C TYR A 129 -10.72 -16.30 -7.26
N VAL A 130 -11.38 -17.44 -7.35
CA VAL A 130 -12.77 -17.61 -6.97
C VAL A 130 -12.84 -18.72 -5.93
N LEU A 131 -13.26 -18.35 -4.74
CA LEU A 131 -13.51 -19.24 -3.63
C LEU A 131 -15.01 -19.48 -3.53
N ARG A 132 -15.44 -20.72 -3.76
CA ARG A 132 -16.83 -21.17 -3.63
C ARG A 132 -16.86 -22.27 -2.58
N ASP A 133 -17.43 -21.97 -1.42
CA ASP A 133 -17.35 -22.80 -0.22
C ASP A 133 -15.88 -23.17 0.14
N ASP A 134 -15.49 -24.42 -0.06
CA ASP A 134 -14.14 -24.97 0.17
C ASP A 134 -13.33 -25.19 -1.12
N SER A 135 -13.88 -24.80 -2.27
CA SER A 135 -13.25 -24.95 -3.59
C SER A 135 -12.67 -23.61 -4.04
N LEU A 136 -11.34 -23.58 -4.19
CA LEU A 136 -10.62 -22.41 -4.68
C LEU A 136 -10.08 -22.67 -6.08
N GLU A 137 -10.45 -21.79 -7.01
CA GLU A 137 -10.11 -21.86 -8.44
C GLU A 137 -9.39 -20.58 -8.86
N PHE A 138 -8.30 -20.71 -9.61
CA PHE A 138 -7.53 -19.59 -10.15
C PHE A 138 -7.79 -19.41 -11.65
N VAL A 139 -7.91 -18.16 -12.07
CA VAL A 139 -8.31 -17.75 -13.42
C VAL A 139 -7.38 -16.66 -13.93
N PHE A 140 -6.60 -16.93 -14.96
CA PHE A 140 -5.74 -15.94 -15.60
C PHE A 140 -6.58 -14.92 -16.41
N ILE A 141 -6.29 -13.64 -16.23
CA ILE A 141 -6.93 -12.51 -16.90
C ILE A 141 -5.96 -11.97 -17.97
N GLY A 142 -6.30 -12.08 -19.25
CA GLY A 142 -5.45 -11.63 -20.36
C GLY A 142 -6.20 -11.49 -21.69
N GLU A 143 -5.52 -11.03 -22.75
CA GLU A 143 -6.12 -10.79 -24.08
C GLU A 143 -6.65 -12.07 -24.75
N ASN A 144 -5.97 -13.20 -24.54
CA ASN A 144 -6.48 -14.52 -24.87
C ASN A 144 -7.04 -15.16 -23.59
N ALA A 145 -8.22 -14.69 -23.16
CA ALA A 145 -9.00 -15.24 -22.05
C ALA A 145 -9.50 -16.68 -22.31
N ALA A 146 -8.69 -17.52 -22.97
CA ALA A 146 -8.72 -18.95 -22.81
C ALA A 146 -8.35 -19.23 -21.35
N ALA A 147 -9.37 -19.17 -20.50
CA ALA A 147 -9.30 -19.46 -19.09
C ALA A 147 -8.71 -20.86 -18.91
N ILE A 148 -7.40 -20.92 -18.76
CA ILE A 148 -6.79 -22.09 -18.18
C ILE A 148 -7.10 -21.95 -16.69
N SER A 149 -8.22 -22.56 -16.27
CA SER A 149 -8.49 -22.92 -14.87
C SER A 149 -7.33 -23.80 -14.41
N LYS A 150 -6.22 -23.17 -14.06
CA LYS A 150 -4.98 -23.83 -13.70
C LYS A 150 -5.00 -23.88 -12.18
N VAL A 151 -5.15 -25.11 -11.69
CA VAL A 151 -5.08 -25.53 -10.28
C VAL A 151 -6.39 -25.33 -9.50
N PRO A 152 -7.28 -26.33 -9.49
CA PRO A 152 -8.29 -26.45 -8.45
C PRO A 152 -7.62 -26.87 -7.13
N SER A 153 -7.56 -25.96 -6.15
CA SER A 153 -7.40 -26.34 -4.75
C SER A 153 -8.77 -26.76 -4.22
N ARG A 154 -9.11 -28.03 -4.45
CA ARG A 154 -10.38 -28.63 -3.99
C ARG A 154 -10.19 -29.20 -2.59
N GLY A 155 -11.17 -28.98 -1.71
CA GLY A 155 -11.18 -29.57 -0.37
C GLY A 155 -10.22 -28.86 0.58
N LEU A 156 -10.28 -27.52 0.64
CA LEU A 156 -9.47 -26.75 1.61
C LEU A 156 -9.76 -27.18 3.05
N LEU A 157 -10.98 -27.65 3.31
CA LEU A 157 -11.38 -28.24 4.59
C LEU A 157 -11.42 -29.77 4.46
N PRO A 158 -10.74 -30.50 5.35
CA PRO A 158 -10.83 -31.96 5.38
C PRO A 158 -12.23 -32.42 5.82
N ASP A 159 -12.86 -31.68 6.73
CA ASP A 159 -14.20 -31.94 7.28
C ASP A 159 -14.92 -30.61 7.56
N GLY A 160 -16.25 -30.61 7.42
CA GLY A 160 -17.10 -29.46 7.77
C GLY A 160 -17.64 -28.71 6.56
N THR A 161 -18.78 -28.03 6.76
CA THR A 161 -19.46 -27.23 5.73
C THR A 161 -19.06 -25.77 5.88
N VAL A 162 -18.62 -25.14 4.78
CA VAL A 162 -18.42 -23.68 4.74
C VAL A 162 -19.77 -23.00 4.70
N THR A 163 -19.94 -22.01 5.56
CA THR A 163 -21.20 -21.25 5.74
C THR A 163 -20.99 -19.75 5.55
N ALA A 164 -19.78 -19.25 5.83
CA ALA A 164 -19.41 -17.85 5.61
C ALA A 164 -17.99 -17.75 5.06
N LEU A 165 -17.70 -16.68 4.32
CA LEU A 165 -16.37 -16.36 3.81
C LEU A 165 -16.04 -14.90 4.14
N ALA A 166 -14.78 -14.61 4.44
CA ALA A 166 -14.30 -13.25 4.64
C ALA A 166 -12.93 -13.04 4.00
N ARG A 167 -12.67 -11.82 3.55
CA ARG A 167 -11.35 -11.34 3.12
C ARG A 167 -10.86 -10.29 4.10
N GLY A 168 -9.60 -10.41 4.50
CA GLY A 168 -8.85 -9.35 5.17
C GLY A 168 -8.57 -8.19 4.23
N LEU A 169 -8.82 -6.97 4.71
CA LEU A 169 -8.50 -5.75 3.96
C LEU A 169 -7.01 -5.43 4.09
N GLY A 170 -6.44 -4.82 3.06
CA GLY A 170 -5.04 -4.38 3.05
C GLY A 170 -4.17 -5.18 2.09
N LYS A 171 -2.90 -5.35 2.44
CA LYS A 171 -1.91 -6.03 1.60
C LYS A 171 -2.05 -7.55 1.73
N GLY A 172 -1.86 -8.24 0.61
CA GLY A 172 -1.92 -9.70 0.54
C GLY A 172 -3.34 -10.26 0.37
N HIS A 173 -3.43 -11.58 0.35
CA HIS A 173 -4.67 -12.31 0.10
C HIS A 173 -5.00 -13.25 1.26
N ASN A 174 -5.20 -12.62 2.42
CA ASN A 174 -5.64 -13.30 3.64
C ASN A 174 -7.17 -13.43 3.64
N LEU A 175 -7.64 -14.65 3.71
CA LEU A 175 -9.05 -15.02 3.73
C LEU A 175 -9.35 -15.83 4.99
N ALA A 176 -10.63 -16.01 5.29
CA ALA A 176 -11.09 -16.92 6.33
C ALA A 176 -12.36 -17.64 5.89
N LEU A 177 -12.40 -18.93 6.19
CA LEU A 177 -13.57 -19.79 6.03
C LEU A 177 -14.29 -19.89 7.37
N GLY A 178 -15.57 -19.53 7.42
CA GLY A 178 -16.45 -19.79 8.55
C GLY A 178 -17.21 -21.08 8.32
N THR A 179 -17.19 -21.98 9.29
CA THR A 179 -17.77 -23.31 9.17
C THR A 179 -19.08 -23.46 9.96
N GLY A 180 -19.88 -24.46 9.58
CA GLY A 180 -21.12 -24.83 10.26
C GLY A 180 -20.93 -25.35 11.69
N ASP A 181 -19.73 -25.78 12.06
CA ASP A 181 -19.38 -26.18 13.44
C ASP A 181 -18.80 -25.03 14.28
N GLY A 182 -18.86 -23.78 13.80
CA GLY A 182 -18.45 -22.60 14.57
C GLY A 182 -16.95 -22.36 14.62
N ARG A 183 -16.20 -22.92 13.66
CA ARG A 183 -14.77 -22.70 13.52
C ARG A 183 -14.48 -21.71 12.39
N ILE A 184 -13.35 -21.05 12.54
CA ILE A 184 -12.78 -20.17 11.52
C ILE A 184 -11.47 -20.80 11.07
N VAL A 185 -11.32 -20.97 9.77
CA VAL A 185 -10.09 -21.50 9.17
C VAL A 185 -9.44 -20.40 8.32
N PRO A 186 -8.30 -19.85 8.76
CA PRO A 186 -7.55 -18.87 7.99
C PRO A 186 -7.00 -19.51 6.71
N VAL A 187 -6.98 -18.74 5.62
CA VAL A 187 -6.41 -19.14 4.34
C VAL A 187 -5.57 -17.99 3.81
N ALA A 188 -4.28 -18.21 3.55
CA ALA A 188 -3.42 -17.24 2.90
C ALA A 188 -3.12 -17.72 1.48
N ILE A 189 -3.37 -16.84 0.50
CA ILE A 189 -2.96 -17.05 -0.88
C ILE A 189 -1.69 -16.24 -1.11
N GLU A 190 -0.62 -16.90 -1.54
CA GLU A 190 0.65 -16.29 -1.91
C GLU A 190 0.91 -16.57 -3.38
N PHE A 191 1.29 -15.54 -4.13
CA PHE A 191 1.65 -15.67 -5.54
C PHE A 191 3.17 -15.65 -5.68
N THR A 192 3.76 -16.78 -6.08
CA THR A 192 5.19 -16.87 -6.35
C THR A 192 5.43 -16.58 -7.82
N GLN A 193 6.43 -15.73 -8.09
CA GLN A 193 6.86 -15.43 -9.46
C GLN A 193 8.05 -16.33 -9.79
N ASP A 194 7.85 -17.23 -10.75
CA ASP A 194 8.91 -18.06 -11.31
C ASP A 194 9.29 -17.53 -12.69
N PHE A 195 10.59 -17.56 -13.01
CA PHE A 195 11.09 -17.20 -14.33
C PHE A 195 11.62 -18.47 -15.01
N HIS A 196 10.97 -18.91 -16.08
CA HIS A 196 11.45 -20.01 -16.92
C HIS A 196 11.71 -19.47 -18.31
N ASP A 197 12.90 -19.72 -18.87
CA ASP A 197 13.25 -19.33 -20.24
C ASP A 197 12.98 -17.85 -20.60
N GLN A 198 13.21 -16.93 -19.66
CA GLN A 198 12.94 -15.47 -19.77
C GLN A 198 11.46 -15.07 -19.80
N GLU A 199 10.54 -16.01 -19.59
CA GLU A 199 9.11 -15.77 -19.44
C GLU A 199 8.71 -15.80 -17.96
N ARG A 200 7.97 -14.78 -17.52
CA ARG A 200 7.46 -14.66 -16.14
C ARG A 200 6.22 -15.54 -16.01
N SER A 201 6.24 -16.49 -15.07
CA SER A 201 5.11 -17.34 -14.70
C SER A 201 4.69 -17.04 -13.26
N ILE A 202 3.38 -16.96 -13.02
CA ILE A 202 2.81 -16.77 -11.68
C ILE A 202 2.24 -18.11 -11.21
N ALA A 203 2.75 -18.60 -10.08
CA ALA A 203 2.30 -19.82 -9.43
C ALA A 203 1.59 -19.48 -8.11
N PRO A 204 0.25 -19.70 -8.01
CA PRO A 204 -0.45 -19.53 -6.75
C PRO A 204 -0.10 -20.65 -5.78
N SER A 205 0.11 -20.30 -4.53
CA SER A 205 0.25 -21.23 -3.40
C SER A 205 -0.77 -20.86 -2.32
N VAL A 206 -1.31 -21.88 -1.66
CA VAL A 206 -2.37 -21.72 -0.66
C VAL A 206 -1.90 -22.33 0.64
N LYS A 207 -1.92 -21.54 1.71
CA LYS A 207 -1.57 -21.97 3.07
C LYS A 207 -2.79 -21.91 3.95
N MET A 208 -3.11 -23.05 4.57
CA MET A 208 -4.17 -23.15 5.56
C MET A 208 -3.61 -22.86 6.95
N GLY A 209 -4.27 -21.98 7.69
CA GLY A 209 -3.98 -21.73 9.10
C GLY A 209 -4.64 -22.76 10.01
N THR A 210 -4.27 -22.71 11.29
CA THR A 210 -4.91 -23.54 12.32
C THR A 210 -6.35 -23.07 12.57
N PRO A 211 -7.35 -23.97 12.58
CA PRO A 211 -8.72 -23.61 12.93
C PRO A 211 -8.84 -23.02 14.33
N ILE A 212 -9.67 -21.99 14.49
CA ILE A 212 -9.93 -21.31 15.76
C ILE A 212 -11.44 -21.27 16.00
N ALA A 213 -11.89 -21.41 17.25
CA ALA A 213 -13.29 -21.26 17.59
C ALA A 213 -13.74 -19.80 17.45
N ALA A 214 -14.89 -19.56 16.81
CA ALA A 214 -15.44 -18.22 16.63
C ALA A 214 -16.08 -17.64 17.88
N ALA A 215 -16.59 -18.52 18.75
CA ALA A 215 -17.25 -18.20 20.00
C ALA A 215 -17.02 -19.33 21.03
N PRO A 216 -17.31 -19.11 22.32
CA PRO A 216 -17.14 -20.15 23.34
C PRO A 216 -18.02 -21.38 23.13
N THR A 217 -19.22 -21.20 22.55
CA THR A 217 -20.15 -22.28 22.23
C THR A 217 -20.22 -22.49 20.72
N PRO A 218 -20.00 -23.71 20.20
CA PRO A 218 -20.02 -23.99 18.77
C PRO A 218 -21.41 -23.77 18.16
N GLN A 219 -21.50 -22.90 17.15
CA GLN A 219 -22.71 -22.69 16.35
C GLN A 219 -22.34 -22.31 14.90
N PRO A 220 -23.20 -22.56 13.91
CA PRO A 220 -22.95 -22.17 12.52
C PRO A 220 -22.72 -20.67 12.36
N ILE A 221 -21.69 -20.31 11.59
CA ILE A 221 -21.34 -18.92 11.31
C ILE A 221 -22.13 -18.44 10.09
N THR A 222 -22.90 -17.37 10.23
CA THR A 222 -23.72 -16.82 9.13
C THR A 222 -23.05 -15.64 8.43
N LYS A 223 -22.27 -14.85 9.15
CA LYS A 223 -21.47 -13.74 8.60
C LYS A 223 -20.13 -13.65 9.30
N LEU A 224 -19.13 -13.20 8.55
CA LEU A 224 -17.75 -13.16 9.00
C LEU A 224 -17.09 -11.87 8.52
N ALA A 225 -16.38 -11.20 9.42
CA ALA A 225 -15.35 -10.23 9.08
C ALA A 225 -14.04 -10.69 9.68
N TYR A 226 -12.96 -10.57 8.90
CA TYR A 226 -11.68 -11.14 9.22
C TYR A 226 -10.58 -10.13 8.95
N GLN A 227 -9.60 -10.05 9.85
CA GLN A 227 -8.38 -9.31 9.62
C GLN A 227 -7.21 -10.05 10.26
N SER A 228 -6.08 -10.11 9.56
CA SER A 228 -4.84 -10.68 10.09
C SER A 228 -3.69 -9.71 9.90
N THR A 229 -2.85 -9.65 10.90
CA THR A 229 -1.54 -9.00 10.92
C THR A 229 -0.48 -10.04 11.27
N ASP A 230 0.80 -9.66 11.28
CA ASP A 230 1.89 -10.59 11.57
C ASP A 230 1.84 -11.18 12.99
N SER A 231 1.29 -10.43 13.95
CA SER A 231 1.24 -10.83 15.37
C SER A 231 -0.15 -11.21 15.86
N GLU A 232 -1.19 -10.78 15.17
CA GLU A 232 -2.56 -10.83 15.67
C GLU A 232 -3.58 -11.07 14.55
N MET A 233 -4.55 -11.92 14.86
CA MET A 233 -5.71 -12.20 14.05
C MET A 233 -6.96 -11.74 14.79
N ARG A 234 -7.85 -11.02 14.10
CA ARG A 234 -9.15 -10.58 14.61
C ARG A 234 -10.26 -11.07 13.71
N VAL A 235 -11.29 -11.61 14.34
CA VAL A 235 -12.46 -12.15 13.64
C VAL A 235 -13.71 -11.68 14.34
N ALA A 236 -14.63 -11.04 13.60
CA ALA A 236 -15.99 -10.81 14.05
C ALA A 236 -16.90 -11.82 13.36
N ALA A 237 -17.56 -12.68 14.13
CA ALA A 237 -18.42 -13.74 13.64
C ALA A 237 -19.85 -13.55 14.15
N LEU A 238 -20.80 -13.50 13.22
CA LEU A 238 -22.23 -13.58 13.53
C LEU A 238 -22.65 -15.04 13.47
N LEU A 239 -23.20 -15.54 14.57
CA LEU A 239 -23.71 -16.90 14.66
C LEU A 239 -25.15 -16.99 14.16
N GLN A 240 -25.66 -18.21 14.00
CA GLN A 240 -27.04 -18.47 13.55
C GLN A 240 -28.11 -17.90 14.49
N ASP A 241 -27.83 -17.81 15.79
CA ASP A 241 -28.72 -17.26 16.80
C ASP A 241 -28.64 -15.73 16.95
N GLN A 242 -27.98 -15.05 16.01
CA GLN A 242 -27.75 -13.60 16.00
C GLN A 242 -26.78 -13.07 17.07
N HIS A 243 -26.04 -13.93 17.77
CA HIS A 243 -24.95 -13.45 18.62
C HIS A 243 -23.72 -13.06 17.79
N LEU A 244 -23.16 -11.89 18.08
CA LEU A 244 -21.93 -11.37 17.48
C LEU A 244 -20.77 -11.53 18.46
N TRP A 245 -19.78 -12.32 18.06
CA TRP A 245 -18.56 -12.52 18.82
C TRP A 245 -17.37 -11.89 18.11
N LEU A 246 -16.56 -11.16 18.87
CA LEU A 246 -15.22 -10.74 18.47
C LEU A 246 -14.19 -11.69 19.09
N THR A 247 -13.52 -12.46 18.24
CA THR A 247 -12.42 -13.35 18.63
C THR A 247 -11.10 -12.76 18.15
N THR A 248 -10.18 -12.57 19.09
CA THR A 248 -8.83 -12.09 18.85
C THR A 248 -7.84 -13.17 19.25
N SER A 249 -6.96 -13.59 18.33
CA SER A 249 -5.89 -14.54 18.59
C SER A 249 -4.54 -13.87 18.38
N ARG A 250 -3.71 -13.85 19.42
CA ARG A 250 -2.36 -13.27 19.39
C ARG A 250 -1.31 -14.36 19.60
N SER A 251 -0.25 -14.29 18.80
CA SER A 251 0.94 -15.11 18.99
C SER A 251 1.81 -14.51 20.10
N VAL A 252 1.99 -15.22 21.21
CA VAL A 252 2.78 -14.75 22.36
C VAL A 252 4.00 -15.64 22.51
N SER A 253 5.18 -15.05 22.33
CA SER A 253 6.45 -15.69 22.67
C SER A 253 6.58 -15.78 24.19
N ARG A 254 6.80 -16.99 24.68
CA ARG A 254 6.95 -17.29 26.10
C ARG A 254 8.45 -17.33 26.46
N PRO A 255 8.84 -17.04 27.72
CA PRO A 255 10.24 -17.01 28.14
C PRO A 255 11.02 -18.33 27.96
N ASP A 256 10.30 -19.45 27.79
CA ASP A 256 10.87 -20.77 27.49
C ASP A 256 11.25 -20.96 26.01
N GLY A 257 11.11 -19.92 25.18
CA GLY A 257 11.38 -19.96 23.74
C GLY A 257 10.26 -20.57 22.91
N THR A 258 9.14 -20.97 23.54
CA THR A 258 7.96 -21.46 22.82
C THR A 258 7.01 -20.32 22.47
N THR A 259 6.17 -20.53 21.46
CA THR A 259 5.12 -19.59 21.08
C THR A 259 3.76 -20.19 21.42
N ALA A 260 2.93 -19.46 22.14
CA ALA A 260 1.58 -19.86 22.49
C ALA A 260 0.55 -18.89 21.90
N ALA A 261 -0.56 -19.42 21.38
CA ALA A 261 -1.69 -18.60 20.99
C ALA A 261 -2.49 -18.18 22.24
N SER A 262 -2.73 -16.88 22.39
CA SER A 262 -3.65 -16.34 23.39
C SER A 262 -4.91 -15.86 22.68
N THR A 263 -6.03 -16.52 22.96
CA THR A 263 -7.33 -16.20 22.36
C THR A 263 -8.20 -15.46 23.37
N THR A 264 -8.71 -14.30 22.98
CA THR A 264 -9.71 -13.53 23.73
C THR A 264 -11.01 -13.49 22.94
N GLN A 265 -12.14 -13.72 23.60
CA GLN A 265 -13.46 -13.70 22.97
C GLN A 265 -14.37 -12.76 23.74
N VAL A 266 -15.03 -11.85 23.02
CA VAL A 266 -15.93 -10.84 23.57
C VAL A 266 -17.27 -10.91 22.86
N ASP A 267 -18.36 -10.97 23.64
CA ASP A 267 -19.72 -10.87 23.12
C ASP A 267 -20.09 -9.40 22.94
N LEU A 268 -20.37 -8.99 21.70
CA LEU A 268 -20.76 -7.62 21.35
C LEU A 268 -22.27 -7.47 21.12
N THR A 269 -23.03 -8.56 21.27
CA THR A 269 -24.47 -8.61 20.91
C THR A 269 -25.28 -7.58 21.69
N SER A 270 -25.03 -7.45 23.00
CA SER A 270 -25.77 -6.54 23.87
C SER A 270 -25.60 -5.06 23.52
N ASN A 271 -24.53 -4.71 22.78
CA ASN A 271 -24.24 -3.33 22.38
C ASN A 271 -24.97 -2.91 21.09
N ILE A 272 -25.63 -3.84 20.40
CA ILE A 272 -26.20 -3.61 19.07
C ILE A 272 -27.69 -3.92 19.10
N PRO A 273 -28.56 -2.90 19.17
CA PRO A 273 -29.99 -3.12 19.05
C PRO A 273 -30.36 -3.41 17.59
N GLY A 274 -31.04 -4.53 17.37
CA GLY A 274 -31.58 -4.92 16.07
C GLY A 274 -30.86 -6.09 15.41
N GLN A 275 -31.36 -6.49 14.24
CA GLN A 275 -30.81 -7.62 13.50
C GLN A 275 -29.56 -7.17 12.73
N ILE A 276 -28.44 -7.83 12.97
CA ILE A 276 -27.17 -7.59 12.26
C ILE A 276 -27.26 -8.15 10.84
N THR A 277 -26.88 -7.34 9.85
CA THR A 277 -26.95 -7.68 8.42
C THR A 277 -25.61 -7.56 7.70
N ALA A 278 -24.65 -6.80 8.23
CA ALA A 278 -23.33 -6.62 7.64
C ALA A 278 -22.24 -6.45 8.70
N LEU A 279 -21.04 -6.92 8.38
CA LEU A 279 -19.85 -6.82 9.23
C LEU A 279 -18.65 -6.47 8.37
N THR A 280 -17.76 -5.61 8.86
CA THR A 280 -16.45 -5.39 8.25
C THR A 280 -15.43 -4.93 9.29
N LEU A 281 -14.19 -5.37 9.13
CA LEU A 281 -13.04 -4.91 9.91
C LEU A 281 -12.18 -4.02 9.03
N ALA A 282 -11.68 -2.92 9.58
CA ALA A 282 -10.69 -2.09 8.93
C ALA A 282 -9.38 -2.85 8.71
N SER A 283 -8.54 -2.36 7.79
CA SER A 283 -7.33 -3.07 7.34
C SER A 283 -6.25 -3.23 8.41
N ARG A 284 -6.25 -2.43 9.48
CA ARG A 284 -5.36 -2.64 10.64
C ARG A 284 -6.06 -3.37 11.79
N GLY A 285 -7.32 -3.74 11.61
CA GLY A 285 -8.15 -4.42 12.60
C GLY A 285 -8.56 -3.53 13.77
N GLU A 286 -8.36 -2.22 13.68
CA GLU A 286 -8.61 -1.21 14.72
C GLU A 286 -10.09 -0.82 14.83
N LEU A 287 -10.86 -1.04 13.77
CA LEU A 287 -12.27 -0.65 13.71
C LEU A 287 -13.11 -1.82 13.23
N LEU A 288 -14.13 -2.19 14.01
CA LEU A 288 -15.22 -3.06 13.56
C LEU A 288 -16.45 -2.20 13.27
N ALA A 289 -16.95 -2.27 12.04
CA ALA A 289 -18.22 -1.67 11.66
C ALA A 289 -19.30 -2.76 11.50
N VAL A 290 -20.45 -2.53 12.12
CA VAL A 290 -21.60 -3.45 12.12
C VAL A 290 -22.82 -2.73 11.59
N GLY A 291 -23.38 -3.24 10.49
CA GLY A 291 -24.63 -2.75 9.90
C GLY A 291 -25.82 -3.56 10.38
N THR A 292 -26.93 -2.88 10.66
CA THR A 292 -28.19 -3.49 11.10
C THR A 292 -29.30 -3.33 10.06
N ALA A 293 -30.35 -4.15 10.16
CA ALA A 293 -31.49 -4.15 9.24
C ALA A 293 -32.29 -2.83 9.24
N ASP A 294 -32.21 -2.05 10.33
CA ASP A 294 -32.83 -0.72 10.43
C ASP A 294 -31.96 0.39 9.80
N GLY A 295 -30.86 0.04 9.12
CA GLY A 295 -30.01 0.98 8.40
C GLY A 295 -29.02 1.75 9.26
N LYS A 296 -28.82 1.34 10.52
CA LYS A 296 -27.80 1.92 11.40
C LYS A 296 -26.46 1.22 11.22
N VAL A 297 -25.39 1.96 11.52
CA VAL A 297 -24.02 1.45 11.55
C VAL A 297 -23.42 1.74 12.92
N TYR A 298 -23.01 0.68 13.61
CA TYR A 298 -22.28 0.74 14.88
C TYR A 298 -20.79 0.56 14.61
N HIS A 299 -19.96 1.28 15.34
CA HIS A 299 -18.51 1.17 15.24
C HIS A 299 -17.92 0.86 16.61
N PHE A 300 -16.94 -0.05 16.63
CA PHE A 300 -16.19 -0.44 17.82
C PHE A 300 -14.71 -0.21 17.55
N ASP A 301 -14.04 0.52 18.43
CA ASP A 301 -12.59 0.73 18.43
C ASP A 301 -11.91 -0.41 19.21
N LEU A 302 -10.89 -1.05 18.62
CA LEU A 302 -10.37 -2.38 19.01
C LEU A 302 -8.88 -2.42 19.38
#